data_AF-A0AAT9HYI4-F1
#
_entry.id   AF-A0AAT9HYI4-F1
#
_cell.length_a   1.000
_cell.length_b   1.000
_cell.length_c   1.000
_cell.angle_alpha   90.00
_cell.angle_beta   90.00
_cell.angle_gamma   90.00
#
_symmetry.space_group_name_H-M   'P 1'
#
loop_
_entity.id
_entity.type
_entity.pdbx_description
1 polymer ?
#
loop_
_entity_poly.entity_id
_entity_poly.type
_entity_poly.pdbx_seq_one_letter_code
_entity_poly.pdbx_strand_id
1 'polypeptide(L)'
;MRELPPGWGAQGASGGGPAGAARTGLRVAADSLVALFDTPLLAEAGLVEARVVRKALRSAAQGEPLPLDGLADLVALELWLRRLLARRGTCWTGTPARARAVPGGIAPQRGALGAGAAGPR
;
A
#
# COMPACT_ATOMS: atom_id res chain seq x y z
N MET A 1 -37.00 19.31 16.70
CA MET A 1 -36.01 18.29 17.10
C MET A 1 -36.58 16.93 16.70
N ARG A 2 -35.98 16.22 15.74
CA ARG A 2 -36.50 14.92 15.28
C ARG A 2 -35.81 13.85 16.11
N GLU A 3 -36.55 13.25 17.04
CA GLU A 3 -36.03 12.19 17.88
C GLU A 3 -35.87 10.91 17.04
N LEU A 4 -34.70 10.28 17.13
CA LEU A 4 -34.40 9.04 16.44
C LEU A 4 -35.07 7.89 17.21
N PRO A 5 -35.90 7.04 16.57
CA PRO A 5 -36.43 5.82 17.16
C PRO A 5 -35.38 4.96 17.86
N PRO A 6 -35.80 4.32 18.96
CA PRO A 6 -34.93 3.44 19.72
C PRO A 6 -34.38 2.34 18.82
N GLY A 7 -33.06 2.16 18.84
CA GLY A 7 -32.35 1.19 18.01
C GLY A 7 -31.75 1.77 16.72
N TRP A 8 -31.93 3.05 16.40
CA TRP A 8 -31.21 3.68 15.29
C TRP A 8 -29.70 3.74 15.60
N GLY A 9 -28.91 3.01 14.81
CA GLY A 9 -27.47 2.82 15.05
C GLY A 9 -27.13 1.65 15.98
N ALA A 10 -28.11 0.92 16.51
CA ALA A 10 -27.85 -0.32 17.24
C ALA A 10 -27.52 -1.41 16.23
N GLN A 11 -26.23 -1.62 15.96
CA GLN A 11 -25.76 -2.85 15.31
C GLN A 11 -26.19 -4.04 16.17
N GLY A 12 -27.24 -4.75 15.73
CA GLY A 12 -27.76 -5.92 16.41
C GLY A 12 -26.62 -6.91 16.69
N ALA A 13 -26.46 -7.27 17.96
CA ALA A 13 -25.39 -8.13 18.47
C ALA A 13 -25.45 -9.60 17.94
N SER A 14 -26.13 -9.84 16.81
CA SER A 14 -26.49 -11.17 16.30
C SER A 14 -25.78 -11.54 14.99
N GLY A 15 -24.88 -10.70 14.48
CA GLY A 15 -23.94 -11.04 13.42
C GLY A 15 -22.57 -10.51 13.82
N GLY A 16 -21.55 -11.37 13.83
CA GLY A 16 -20.25 -11.13 14.45
C GLY A 16 -19.76 -9.69 14.30
N GLY A 17 -19.38 -9.07 15.44
CA GLY A 17 -18.99 -7.67 15.52
C GLY A 17 -17.88 -7.27 14.52
N PRO A 18 -17.49 -5.98 14.46
CA PRO A 18 -16.61 -5.43 13.42
C PRO A 18 -15.34 -6.27 13.15
N ALA A 19 -14.76 -6.89 14.19
CA ALA A 19 -13.63 -7.79 14.06
C ALA A 19 -13.91 -9.08 13.25
N GLY A 20 -15.13 -9.64 13.34
CA GLY A 20 -15.57 -10.81 12.57
C GLY A 20 -15.74 -10.49 11.08
N ALA A 21 -16.36 -9.34 10.77
CA ALA A 21 -16.48 -8.85 9.40
C ALA A 21 -15.10 -8.58 8.77
N ALA A 22 -14.20 -7.92 9.51
CA ALA A 22 -12.84 -7.66 9.05
C ALA A 22 -12.06 -8.94 8.72
N ARG A 23 -12.15 -9.97 9.58
CA ARG A 23 -11.51 -11.27 9.32
C ARG A 23 -12.09 -11.99 8.10
N THR A 24 -13.40 -11.93 7.90
CA THR A 24 -14.02 -12.51 6.71
C THR A 24 -13.59 -11.79 5.44
N GLY A 25 -13.59 -10.45 5.44
CA GLY A 25 -13.07 -9.66 4.33
C GLY A 25 -11.60 -9.95 4.02
N LEU A 26 -10.76 -10.05 5.06
CA LEU A 26 -9.35 -10.39 4.92
C LEU A 26 -9.14 -11.78 4.27
N ARG A 27 -9.92 -12.78 4.68
CA ARG A 27 -9.86 -14.13 4.09
C ARG A 27 -10.22 -14.12 2.61
N VAL A 28 -11.25 -13.37 2.23
CA VAL A 28 -11.68 -13.25 0.83
C VAL A 28 -10.65 -12.50 -0.01
N ALA A 29 -10.00 -11.48 0.55
CA ALA A 29 -9.05 -10.64 -0.18
C ALA A 29 -7.58 -11.09 -0.05
N ALA A 30 -7.29 -12.18 0.66
CA ALA A 30 -5.93 -12.55 1.09
C ALA A 30 -4.94 -12.62 -0.07
N ASP A 31 -5.27 -13.33 -1.15
CA ASP A 31 -4.39 -13.50 -2.31
C ASP A 31 -4.12 -12.17 -3.02
N SER A 32 -5.16 -11.35 -3.21
CA SER A 32 -5.03 -10.01 -3.80
C SER A 32 -4.16 -9.09 -2.95
N LEU A 33 -4.28 -9.15 -1.62
CA LEU A 33 -3.46 -8.37 -0.70
C LEU A 33 -2.01 -8.88 -0.66
N VAL A 34 -1.79 -10.19 -0.72
CA VAL A 34 -0.43 -10.75 -0.83
C VAL A 34 0.23 -10.29 -2.13
N ALA A 35 -0.48 -10.35 -3.25
CA ALA A 35 0.01 -9.90 -4.56
C ALA A 35 0.31 -8.39 -4.59
N LEU A 36 -0.48 -7.57 -3.87
CA LEU A 36 -0.22 -6.14 -3.71
C LEU A 36 1.18 -5.86 -3.13
N PHE A 37 1.68 -6.75 -2.26
CA PHE A 37 2.98 -6.64 -1.60
C PHE A 37 4.10 -7.48 -2.25
N ASP A 38 3.96 -7.88 -3.52
CA ASP A 38 5.05 -8.55 -4.26
C ASP A 38 6.19 -7.58 -4.58
N THR A 39 5.87 -6.36 -5.01
CA THR A 39 6.81 -5.24 -5.17
C THR A 39 6.23 -3.97 -4.52
N PRO A 40 6.23 -3.88 -3.18
CA PRO A 40 5.57 -2.78 -2.48
C PRO A 40 6.45 -1.53 -2.46
N LEU A 41 5.83 -0.38 -2.75
CA LEU A 41 6.49 0.94 -2.75
C LEU A 41 7.04 1.27 -1.37
N LEU A 42 6.37 0.82 -0.30
CA LEU A 42 6.87 0.95 1.06
C LEU A 42 8.19 0.20 1.29
N ALA A 43 8.41 -0.94 0.64
CA ALA A 43 9.67 -1.67 0.75
C ALA A 43 10.78 -1.03 -0.12
N GLU A 44 10.42 -0.50 -1.29
CA GLU A 44 11.35 0.30 -2.10
C GLU A 44 11.85 1.54 -1.33
N ALA A 45 11.01 2.12 -0.47
CA ALA A 45 11.38 3.22 0.43
C ALA A 45 12.10 2.76 1.72
N GLY A 46 12.28 1.46 1.93
CA GLY A 46 12.92 0.91 3.14
C GLY A 46 12.07 1.02 4.41
N LEU A 47 10.77 1.29 4.31
CA LEU A 47 9.87 1.46 5.45
C LEU A 47 9.36 0.13 6.01
N VAL A 48 9.28 -0.91 5.16
CA VAL A 48 8.79 -2.24 5.55
C VAL A 48 9.55 -3.34 4.84
N GLU A 49 9.56 -4.54 5.44
CA GLU A 49 9.99 -5.76 4.76
C GLU A 49 8.81 -6.44 4.06
N ALA A 50 8.82 -6.47 2.73
CA ALA A 50 7.74 -7.07 1.92
C ALA A 50 7.40 -8.52 2.33
N ARG A 51 8.43 -9.33 2.64
CA ARG A 51 8.25 -10.71 3.10
C ARG A 51 7.52 -10.81 4.44
N VAL A 52 7.77 -9.87 5.35
CA VAL A 52 7.18 -9.85 6.70
C VAL A 52 5.71 -9.49 6.60
N VAL A 53 5.38 -8.47 5.79
CA VAL A 53 3.99 -8.06 5.56
C VAL A 53 3.20 -9.17 4.87
N ARG A 54 3.74 -9.81 3.83
CA ARG A 54 3.08 -10.94 3.16
C ARG A 54 2.86 -12.14 4.10
N LYS A 55 3.82 -12.42 4.99
CA LYS A 55 3.64 -13.45 6.03
C LYS A 55 2.53 -13.07 7.01
N ALA A 56 2.52 -11.83 7.49
CA ALA A 56 1.51 -11.34 8.42
C ALA A 56 0.11 -11.37 7.81
N LEU A 57 -0.06 -10.98 6.55
CA LEU A 57 -1.35 -11.06 5.83
C LEU A 57 -1.85 -12.51 5.72
N ARG A 58 -0.97 -13.46 5.37
CA ARG A 58 -1.34 -14.88 5.33
C ARG A 58 -1.72 -15.41 6.71
N SER A 59 -0.92 -15.12 7.73
CA SER A 59 -1.21 -15.54 9.11
C SER A 59 -2.54 -14.97 9.61
N ALA A 60 -2.79 -13.69 9.37
CA ALA A 60 -4.04 -13.05 9.75
C ALA A 60 -5.25 -13.62 8.98
N ALA A 61 -5.10 -14.01 7.71
CA ALA A 61 -6.13 -14.73 6.96
C ALA A 61 -6.39 -16.14 7.53
N GLN A 62 -5.38 -16.81 8.09
CA GLN A 62 -5.55 -18.07 8.82
C GLN A 62 -6.17 -17.91 10.21
N GLY A 63 -6.46 -16.67 10.64
CA GLY A 63 -7.12 -16.39 11.91
C GLY A 63 -6.18 -16.18 13.10
N GLU A 64 -4.87 -16.07 12.85
CA GLU A 64 -3.89 -15.75 13.90
C GLU A 64 -4.23 -14.40 14.57
N PRO A 65 -4.01 -14.27 15.89
CA PRO A 65 -4.34 -13.07 16.65
C PRO A 65 -3.29 -11.96 16.41
N LEU A 66 -3.34 -11.33 15.23
CA LEU A 66 -2.51 -10.18 14.87
C LEU A 66 -3.31 -8.87 14.96
N PRO A 67 -2.64 -7.73 15.19
CA PRO A 67 -3.28 -6.41 15.15
C PRO A 67 -3.72 -6.07 13.71
N LEU A 68 -5.02 -6.25 13.43
CA LEU A 68 -5.59 -6.02 12.10
C LEU A 68 -5.56 -4.56 11.67
N ASP A 69 -5.66 -3.63 12.62
CA ASP A 69 -5.64 -2.19 12.33
C ASP A 69 -4.30 -1.75 11.72
N GLY A 70 -3.17 -2.26 12.26
CA GLY A 70 -1.85 -1.97 11.70
C GLY A 70 -1.65 -2.54 10.29
N LEU A 71 -2.23 -3.71 9.99
CA LEU A 71 -2.23 -4.25 8.62
C LEU A 71 -3.10 -3.41 7.69
N ALA A 72 -4.24 -2.92 8.17
CA ALA A 72 -5.12 -2.04 7.41
C ALA A 72 -4.41 -0.71 7.06
N ASP A 73 -3.68 -0.12 8.00
CA ASP A 73 -2.90 1.11 7.76
C ASP A 73 -1.81 0.90 6.69
N LEU A 74 -1.09 -0.23 6.74
CA LEU A 74 -0.09 -0.57 5.72
C LEU A 74 -0.71 -0.73 4.32
N VAL A 75 -1.83 -1.44 4.23
CA VAL A 75 -2.56 -1.64 2.96
C VAL A 75 -3.07 -0.30 2.43
N ALA A 76 -3.65 0.54 3.29
CA ALA A 76 -4.17 1.84 2.91
C ALA A 76 -3.06 2.76 2.39
N LEU A 77 -1.91 2.80 3.07
CA LEU A 77 -0.77 3.62 2.67
C LEU A 77 -0.18 3.16 1.33
N GLU A 78 -0.01 1.85 1.12
CA GLU A 78 0.48 1.29 -0.13
C GLU A 78 -0.48 1.60 -1.31
N LEU A 79 -1.80 1.44 -1.11
CA LEU A 79 -2.80 1.79 -2.13
C LEU A 79 -2.80 3.29 -2.43
N TRP A 80 -2.65 4.14 -1.40
CA TRP A 80 -2.55 5.59 -1.57
C TRP A 80 -1.32 5.96 -2.40
N LEU A 81 -0.14 5.39 -2.09
CA LEU A 81 1.09 5.62 -2.85
C LEU A 81 0.94 5.17 -4.31
N ARG A 82 0.37 3.98 -4.55
CA ARG A 82 0.10 3.50 -5.92
C ARG A 82 -0.84 4.42 -6.68
N ARG A 83 -1.92 4.87 -6.05
CA ARG A 83 -2.87 5.82 -6.65
C ARG A 83 -2.19 7.16 -6.94
N LEU A 84 -1.33 7.64 -6.04
CA LEU A 84 -0.58 8.87 -6.19
C LEU A 84 0.36 8.80 -7.40
N LEU A 85 1.08 7.69 -7.56
CA LEU A 85 1.96 7.49 -8.72
C LEU A 85 1.20 7.27 -10.03
N ALA A 86 0.07 6.55 -9.99
CA ALA A 86 -0.76 6.30 -11.16
C ALA A 86 -1.43 7.60 -11.67
N ARG A 87 -1.88 8.45 -10.74
CA ARG A 87 -2.45 9.77 -11.04
C ARG A 87 -1.35 10.81 -10.96
N ARG A 88 -0.42 10.79 -11.93
CA ARG A 88 0.55 11.88 -12.17
C ARG A 88 -0.22 13.17 -12.47
N GLY A 89 -0.61 13.88 -11.41
CA GLY A 89 -1.52 15.02 -11.44
C GLY A 89 -2.51 14.88 -10.29
N THR A 90 -2.17 15.46 -9.16
CA THR A 90 -2.92 15.35 -7.92
C THR A 90 -4.17 16.22 -8.02
N CYS A 91 -5.32 15.59 -8.30
CA CYS A 91 -6.64 16.22 -8.28
C CYS A 91 -6.97 16.91 -6.94
N TRP A 92 -6.16 16.71 -5.90
CA TRP A 92 -6.29 17.32 -4.58
C TRP A 92 -5.29 18.45 -4.29
N THR A 93 -4.28 18.68 -5.15
CA THR A 93 -3.38 19.85 -5.05
C THR A 93 -3.62 20.87 -6.17
N GLY A 94 -4.62 20.63 -7.04
CA GLY A 94 -4.95 21.51 -8.18
C GLY A 94 -3.84 21.70 -9.21
N THR A 95 -2.72 20.99 -9.07
CA THR A 95 -1.52 21.20 -9.89
C THR A 95 -1.48 20.14 -10.99
N PRO A 96 -1.56 20.54 -12.27
CA PRO A 96 -1.33 19.59 -13.35
C PRO A 96 0.06 18.97 -13.15
N ALA A 97 0.22 17.66 -13.42
CA ALA A 97 1.54 17.08 -13.40
C ALA A 97 2.45 17.91 -14.27
N ARG A 98 3.51 18.45 -13.67
CA ARG A 98 4.54 19.17 -14.39
C ARG A 98 5.09 18.18 -15.41
N ALA A 99 4.69 18.33 -16.67
CA ALA A 99 5.32 17.63 -17.77
C ALA A 99 6.81 17.92 -17.63
N ARG A 100 7.63 16.90 -17.41
CA ARG A 100 9.07 17.09 -17.36
C ARG A 100 9.43 17.55 -18.77
N ALA A 101 9.75 18.84 -18.92
CA ALA A 101 10.35 19.36 -20.13
C ALA A 101 11.76 18.76 -20.20
N VAL A 102 11.85 17.51 -20.66
CA VAL A 102 13.07 16.94 -21.19
C VAL A 102 13.06 17.37 -22.65
N PRO A 103 13.94 18.29 -23.08
CA PRO A 103 14.15 18.50 -24.50
C PRO A 103 14.45 17.14 -25.12
N GLY A 104 13.80 16.78 -26.23
CA GLY A 104 13.88 15.48 -26.90
C GLY A 104 15.24 15.16 -27.52
N GLY A 105 16.33 15.33 -26.78
CA GLY A 105 17.72 15.09 -27.20
C GLY A 105 18.67 14.66 -26.08
N ILE A 106 18.21 14.53 -24.83
CA ILE A 106 19.09 14.04 -23.74
C ILE A 106 18.94 12.52 -23.62
N ALA A 107 19.77 11.79 -24.35
CA ALA A 107 19.97 10.36 -24.13
C ALA A 107 20.76 10.15 -22.82
N PRO A 108 20.32 9.26 -21.91
CA PRO A 108 21.08 8.99 -20.69
C PRO A 108 22.39 8.28 -21.06
N GLN A 109 23.53 8.94 -20.81
CA GLN A 109 24.83 8.27 -20.89
C GLN A 109 24.96 7.28 -19.74
N ARG A 110 24.75 5.99 -20.04
CA ARG A 110 25.21 4.89 -19.20
C ARG A 110 26.73 4.81 -19.30
N GLY A 111 27.42 5.10 -18.21
CA GLY A 111 28.82 4.70 -18.03
C GLY A 111 29.76 5.82 -17.62
N ALA A 112 29.77 6.17 -16.34
CA ALA A 112 30.86 6.97 -15.75
C ALA A 112 31.25 6.51 -14.33
N LEU A 113 30.92 5.27 -13.95
CA LEU A 113 31.28 4.70 -12.64
C LEU A 113 31.92 3.32 -12.78
N GLY A 114 32.91 3.17 -13.67
CA GLY A 114 33.63 1.90 -13.79
C GLY A 114 34.74 1.90 -14.83
N ALA A 115 35.79 2.71 -14.64
CA ALA A 115 37.09 2.49 -15.28
C ALA A 115 38.13 3.42 -14.64
N GLY A 116 38.91 2.93 -13.69
CA GLY A 116 39.99 3.73 -13.11
C GLY A 116 40.70 3.15 -11.91
N ALA A 117 40.95 1.85 -11.84
CA ALA A 117 41.95 1.29 -10.92
C ALA A 117 42.40 -0.12 -11.35
N ALA A 118 43.11 -0.22 -12.49
CA ALA A 118 43.89 -1.43 -12.82
C ALA A 118 45.06 -1.13 -13.79
N GLY A 119 46.24 -0.86 -13.20
CA GLY A 119 47.61 -1.13 -13.71
C GLY A 119 48.21 -0.20 -14.80
N PRO A 120 49.49 -0.37 -15.18
CA PRO A 120 50.62 -1.04 -14.48
C PRO A 120 51.96 -0.24 -14.51
N ARG A 121 52.83 -0.47 -13.52
CA ARG A 121 54.27 -0.84 -13.64
C ARG A 121 55.00 -0.70 -12.30
#